data_AF-A0A256YUM4-F1
#
_entry.id   AF-A0A256YUM4-F1
#
_cell.length_a   1.000
_cell.length_b   1.000
_cell.length_c   1.000
_cell.angle_alpha   90.00
_cell.angle_beta   90.00
_cell.angle_gamma   90.00
#
_symmetry.space_group_name_H-M   'P 1'
#
loop_
_entity.id
_entity.type
_entity.pdbx_description
1 polymer ?
#
loop_
_entity_poly.entity_id
_entity_poly.type
_entity_poly.pdbx_seq_one_letter_code
_entity_poly.pdbx_strand_id
1 'polypeptide(L)'
;MMMDTNTVQQLESWGSLITGLGVPLIFIDHHASHPETVKIADVYISDEDASSTCEIVYGFYKELGLKPTAEEAKALFLGISFDTKHFILATSKTFRIAADLIEEGVDAQEALSLLALPMDASERIARLKACQRLKILRLGEWIIALTHIGAYQASAARALIDMGAHLTVVAGEKDGEVQVSLRSSREFYEKTGIHLGRDLAKPLGEQLHGMGGGHSTSAGVNGFGTVEEALEKAERILKKNIPASKQ
;
A
#
# COMPACT_ATOMS: atom_id res chain seq x y z
N MET A 1 9.91 -15.90 -22.86
CA MET A 1 9.79 -14.46 -22.53
C MET A 1 9.50 -14.36 -21.05
N MET A 2 10.20 -13.47 -20.35
CA MET A 2 9.98 -13.13 -18.95
C MET A 2 9.49 -11.69 -18.88
N MET A 3 8.44 -11.45 -18.09
CA MET A 3 7.78 -10.15 -17.98
C MET A 3 7.60 -9.79 -16.52
N ASP A 4 7.81 -8.52 -16.17
CA ASP A 4 7.59 -7.99 -14.82
C ASP A 4 8.35 -8.77 -13.72
N THR A 5 9.55 -9.23 -14.09
CA THR A 5 10.37 -10.11 -13.27
C THR A 5 11.82 -9.66 -13.34
N ASN A 6 12.16 -8.68 -12.52
CA ASN A 6 13.46 -8.03 -12.53
C ASN A 6 14.60 -9.00 -12.16
N THR A 7 14.31 -10.05 -11.40
CA THR A 7 15.29 -11.09 -11.03
C THR A 7 14.72 -12.49 -11.14
N VAL A 8 15.54 -13.46 -11.57
CA VAL A 8 15.13 -14.87 -11.69
C VAL A 8 14.72 -15.48 -10.34
N GLN A 9 15.21 -14.92 -9.24
CA GLN A 9 14.85 -15.32 -7.88
C GLN A 9 13.37 -15.09 -7.59
N GLN A 10 12.71 -14.11 -8.23
CA GLN A 10 11.26 -13.88 -8.09
C GLN A 10 10.42 -15.03 -8.68
N LEU A 11 11.02 -15.88 -9.52
CA LEU A 11 10.36 -17.07 -10.07
C LEU A 11 10.50 -18.31 -9.17
N GLU A 12 11.24 -18.21 -8.07
CA GLU A 12 11.51 -19.33 -7.15
C GLU A 12 11.97 -20.60 -7.89
N SER A 13 11.25 -21.71 -7.74
CA SER A 13 11.56 -23.00 -8.34
C SER A 13 11.55 -23.00 -9.87
N TRP A 14 10.86 -22.04 -10.50
CA TRP A 14 10.82 -21.91 -11.96
C TRP A 14 12.06 -21.23 -12.52
N GLY A 15 12.81 -20.48 -11.71
CA GLY A 15 13.97 -19.74 -12.18
C GLY A 15 15.08 -20.65 -12.70
N SER A 16 15.44 -21.67 -11.93
CA SER A 16 16.45 -22.66 -12.35
C SER A 16 16.00 -23.46 -13.57
N LEU A 17 14.71 -23.82 -13.64
CA LEU A 17 14.12 -24.49 -14.79
C LEU A 17 14.32 -23.65 -16.06
N ILE A 18 13.91 -22.38 -16.04
CA ILE A 18 13.94 -21.51 -17.22
C ILE A 18 15.38 -21.27 -17.69
N THR A 19 16.31 -20.99 -16.77
CA THR A 19 17.73 -20.80 -17.11
C THR A 19 18.39 -22.07 -17.67
N GLY A 20 17.86 -23.25 -17.32
CA GLY A 20 18.37 -24.55 -17.77
C GLY A 20 17.84 -25.03 -19.14
N LEU A 21 16.84 -24.36 -19.72
CA LEU A 21 16.21 -24.79 -20.98
C LEU A 21 17.10 -24.58 -22.22
N GLY A 22 18.12 -23.71 -22.13
CA GLY A 22 19.02 -23.41 -23.25
C GLY A 22 18.34 -22.75 -24.45
N VAL A 23 17.18 -22.11 -24.25
CA VAL A 23 16.46 -21.35 -25.26
C VAL A 23 16.70 -19.84 -25.08
N PRO A 24 16.57 -19.03 -26.15
CA PRO A 24 16.74 -17.58 -26.02
C PRO A 24 15.77 -16.96 -25.01
N LEU A 25 16.30 -16.15 -24.10
CA LEU A 25 15.56 -15.46 -23.06
C LEU A 25 15.38 -13.98 -23.39
N ILE A 26 14.12 -13.58 -23.56
CA ILE A 26 13.72 -12.17 -23.74
C ILE A 26 13.09 -11.69 -22.44
N PHE A 27 13.58 -10.59 -21.91
CA PHE A 27 13.05 -9.90 -20.73
C PHE A 27 12.38 -8.59 -21.11
N ILE A 28 11.21 -8.32 -20.53
CA ILE A 28 10.46 -7.07 -20.69
C ILE A 28 10.06 -6.60 -19.30
N ASP A 29 10.59 -5.46 -18.84
CA ASP A 29 10.38 -5.02 -17.47
C ASP A 29 10.46 -3.50 -17.32
N HIS A 30 9.64 -2.92 -16.44
CA HIS A 30 9.68 -1.50 -16.10
C HIS A 30 10.47 -1.20 -14.81
N HIS A 31 10.96 -2.22 -14.10
CA HIS A 31 11.81 -2.04 -12.94
C HIS A 31 13.26 -1.68 -13.32
N ALA A 32 13.98 -1.06 -12.38
CA ALA A 32 15.41 -0.77 -12.55
C ALA A 32 16.22 -2.05 -12.77
N SER A 33 16.98 -2.08 -13.86
CA SER A 33 17.62 -3.31 -14.33
C SER A 33 18.56 -3.96 -13.30
N HIS A 34 18.48 -5.28 -13.16
CA HIS A 34 19.38 -6.05 -12.30
C HIS A 34 20.57 -6.63 -13.09
N PRO A 35 21.84 -6.44 -12.66
CA PRO A 35 23.02 -6.87 -13.41
C PRO A 35 23.08 -8.38 -13.70
N GLU A 36 22.54 -9.22 -12.82
CA GLU A 36 22.50 -10.68 -13.06
C GLU A 36 21.51 -11.05 -14.17
N THR A 37 20.39 -10.36 -14.22
CA THR A 37 19.32 -10.59 -15.21
C THR A 37 19.77 -10.16 -16.60
N VAL A 38 20.45 -9.01 -16.69
CA VAL A 38 21.03 -8.52 -17.96
C VAL A 38 22.06 -9.49 -18.53
N LYS A 39 22.82 -10.21 -17.68
CA LYS A 39 23.84 -11.16 -18.13
C LYS A 39 23.26 -12.43 -18.76
N ILE A 40 22.07 -12.84 -18.34
CA ILE A 40 21.43 -14.08 -18.81
C ILE A 40 20.41 -13.85 -19.92
N ALA A 41 20.03 -12.59 -20.16
CA ALA A 41 19.07 -12.22 -21.18
C ALA A 41 19.75 -12.16 -22.56
N ASP A 42 19.16 -12.81 -23.56
CA ASP A 42 19.55 -12.62 -24.96
C ASP A 42 19.02 -11.28 -25.49
N VAL A 43 17.85 -10.86 -25.02
CA VAL A 43 17.26 -9.54 -25.29
C VAL A 43 16.67 -8.99 -23.99
N TYR A 44 17.01 -7.75 -23.66
CA TYR A 44 16.51 -7.07 -22.47
C TYR A 44 15.87 -5.75 -22.87
N ILE A 45 14.54 -5.65 -22.70
CA ILE A 45 13.75 -4.46 -22.99
C ILE A 45 13.31 -3.87 -21.66
N SER A 46 13.76 -2.65 -21.36
CA SER A 46 13.40 -1.97 -20.12
C SER A 46 13.11 -0.49 -20.34
N ASP A 47 12.04 -0.03 -19.68
CA ASP A 47 11.61 1.37 -19.64
C ASP A 47 11.26 1.71 -18.18
N GLU A 48 12.23 2.24 -17.44
CA GLU A 48 12.06 2.62 -16.02
C GLU A 48 11.09 3.82 -15.84
N ASP A 49 10.82 4.57 -16.90
CA ASP A 49 9.84 5.66 -16.90
C ASP A 49 8.40 5.15 -17.14
N ALA A 50 8.23 3.88 -17.55
CA ALA A 50 6.92 3.25 -17.67
C ALA A 50 6.34 2.91 -16.29
N SER A 51 5.05 3.20 -16.12
CA SER A 51 4.38 2.94 -14.85
C SER A 51 4.08 1.46 -14.60
N SER A 52 4.13 0.64 -15.66
CA SER A 52 3.96 -0.81 -15.61
C SER A 52 4.60 -1.48 -16.82
N THR A 53 4.91 -2.78 -16.68
CA THR A 53 5.31 -3.63 -17.80
C THR A 53 4.22 -3.67 -18.90
N CYS A 54 2.94 -3.53 -18.53
CA CYS A 54 1.83 -3.49 -19.48
C CYS A 54 1.85 -2.25 -20.39
N GLU A 55 2.39 -1.11 -19.95
CA GLU A 55 2.59 0.05 -20.85
C GLU A 55 3.63 -0.24 -21.93
N ILE A 56 4.69 -0.99 -21.60
CA ILE A 56 5.73 -1.40 -22.54
C ILE A 56 5.13 -2.34 -23.58
N VAL A 57 4.37 -3.35 -23.12
CA VAL A 57 3.68 -4.30 -24.01
C VAL A 57 2.70 -3.57 -24.94
N TYR A 58 1.94 -2.61 -24.43
CA TYR A 58 1.06 -1.77 -25.25
C TYR A 58 1.84 -0.96 -26.29
N GLY A 59 3.03 -0.48 -25.95
CA GLY A 59 3.95 0.16 -26.89
C GLY A 59 4.22 -0.69 -28.13
N PHE A 60 4.45 -2.00 -27.97
CA PHE A 60 4.66 -2.90 -29.10
C PHE A 60 3.42 -3.02 -30.01
N TYR A 61 2.21 -3.02 -29.45
CA TYR A 61 0.99 -2.98 -30.28
C TYR A 61 0.98 -1.73 -31.18
N LYS A 62 1.32 -0.56 -30.62
CA LYS A 62 1.38 0.69 -31.38
C LYS A 62 2.47 0.67 -32.45
N GLU A 63 3.67 0.22 -32.10
CA GLU A 63 4.80 0.14 -33.04
C GLU A 63 4.52 -0.81 -34.21
N LEU A 64 3.83 -1.93 -33.95
CA LEU A 64 3.46 -2.92 -34.96
C LEU A 64 2.18 -2.55 -35.74
N GLY A 65 1.49 -1.46 -35.37
CA GLY A 65 0.21 -1.08 -35.98
C GLY A 65 -0.91 -2.08 -35.69
N LEU A 66 -0.81 -2.82 -34.58
CA LEU A 66 -1.79 -3.81 -34.14
C LEU A 66 -2.74 -3.21 -33.11
N LYS A 67 -3.92 -3.81 -32.99
CA LYS A 67 -4.89 -3.52 -31.92
C LYS A 67 -5.03 -4.75 -31.03
N PRO A 68 -5.02 -4.58 -29.70
CA PRO A 68 -5.32 -5.70 -28.80
C PRO A 68 -6.76 -6.15 -28.99
N THR A 69 -7.02 -7.44 -28.77
CA THR A 69 -8.39 -7.93 -28.61
C THR A 69 -9.01 -7.34 -27.34
N ALA A 70 -10.34 -7.42 -27.18
CA ALA A 70 -11.00 -6.92 -25.97
C ALA A 70 -10.46 -7.60 -24.68
N GLU A 71 -10.12 -8.89 -24.74
CA GLU A 71 -9.52 -9.62 -23.62
C GLU A 71 -8.10 -9.14 -23.32
N GLU A 72 -7.26 -8.96 -24.34
CA GLU A 72 -5.90 -8.43 -24.21
C GLU A 72 -5.93 -6.99 -23.68
N ALA A 73 -6.85 -6.16 -24.19
CA ALA A 73 -7.01 -4.79 -23.74
C ALA A 73 -7.41 -4.73 -22.27
N LYS A 74 -8.33 -5.60 -21.84
CA LYS A 74 -8.74 -5.72 -20.43
C LYS A 74 -7.59 -6.16 -19.55
N ALA A 75 -6.78 -7.14 -19.99
CA ALA A 75 -5.61 -7.59 -19.25
C ALA A 75 -4.55 -6.48 -19.08
N LEU A 76 -4.23 -5.76 -20.17
CA LEU A 76 -3.32 -4.61 -20.14
C LEU A 76 -3.85 -3.50 -19.22
N PHE A 77 -5.14 -3.19 -19.32
CA PHE A 77 -5.77 -2.15 -18.48
C PHE A 77 -5.71 -2.52 -17.00
N LEU A 78 -5.98 -3.79 -16.65
CA LEU A 78 -5.89 -4.28 -15.27
C LEU A 78 -4.46 -4.20 -14.73
N GLY A 79 -3.46 -4.62 -15.50
CA GLY A 79 -2.05 -4.54 -15.11
C GLY A 79 -1.60 -3.09 -14.88
N ILE A 80 -1.92 -2.18 -15.80
CA ILE A 80 -1.64 -0.74 -15.64
C ILE A 80 -2.35 -0.19 -14.39
N SER A 81 -3.62 -0.52 -14.21
CA SER A 81 -4.40 -0.06 -13.06
C SER A 81 -3.81 -0.54 -11.74
N PHE A 82 -3.32 -1.77 -11.69
CA PHE A 82 -2.75 -2.36 -10.48
C PHE A 82 -1.43 -1.69 -10.08
N ASP A 83 -0.46 -1.62 -10.99
CA ASP A 83 0.88 -1.06 -10.70
C ASP A 83 0.83 0.43 -10.37
N THR A 84 -0.13 1.15 -10.96
CA THR A 84 -0.36 2.58 -10.69
C THR A 84 -1.20 2.84 -9.43
N LYS A 85 -1.53 1.80 -8.65
CA LYS A 85 -2.39 1.86 -7.46
C LYS A 85 -3.75 2.50 -7.75
N HIS A 86 -4.45 1.97 -8.75
CA HIS A 86 -5.71 2.52 -9.26
C HIS A 86 -5.52 3.96 -9.76
N PHE A 87 -4.49 4.16 -10.57
CA PHE A 87 -4.13 5.44 -11.20
C PHE A 87 -3.71 6.58 -10.26
N ILE A 88 -3.52 6.32 -8.96
CA ILE A 88 -2.98 7.31 -8.01
C ILE A 88 -1.57 7.77 -8.45
N LEU A 89 -0.80 6.87 -9.08
CA LEU A 89 0.55 7.13 -9.56
C LEU A 89 0.64 7.29 -11.10
N ALA A 90 -0.50 7.42 -11.77
CA ALA A 90 -0.55 7.47 -13.23
C ALA A 90 0.06 8.77 -13.79
N THR A 91 0.69 8.64 -14.95
CA THR A 91 1.21 9.77 -15.73
C THR A 91 0.25 10.16 -16.86
N SER A 92 0.54 11.24 -17.58
CA SER A 92 -0.19 11.57 -18.81
C SER A 92 -0.10 10.48 -19.88
N LYS A 93 1.02 9.74 -19.94
CA LYS A 93 1.21 8.59 -20.85
C LYS A 93 0.25 7.47 -20.45
N THR A 94 0.20 7.14 -19.16
CA THR A 94 -0.69 6.14 -18.58
C THR A 94 -2.16 6.40 -18.92
N PHE A 95 -2.64 7.64 -18.73
CA PHE A 95 -4.04 7.95 -19.02
C PHE A 95 -4.38 7.89 -20.51
N ARG A 96 -3.45 8.20 -21.41
CA ARG A 96 -3.67 8.03 -22.86
C ARG A 96 -3.77 6.55 -23.22
N ILE A 97 -2.88 5.71 -22.68
CA ILE A 97 -2.94 4.26 -22.91
C ILE A 97 -4.26 3.70 -22.37
N ALA A 98 -4.66 4.06 -21.16
CA ALA A 98 -5.92 3.64 -20.59
C ALA A 98 -7.12 4.08 -21.45
N ALA A 99 -7.12 5.30 -21.99
CA ALA A 99 -8.16 5.77 -22.91
C ALA A 99 -8.21 4.94 -24.19
N ASP A 100 -7.07 4.69 -24.83
CA ASP A 100 -7.01 3.85 -26.03
C ASP A 100 -7.53 2.42 -25.74
N LEU A 101 -7.19 1.84 -24.59
CA LEU A 101 -7.68 0.51 -24.18
C LEU A 101 -9.19 0.48 -23.95
N ILE A 102 -9.76 1.55 -23.39
CA ILE A 102 -11.21 1.71 -23.23
C ILE A 102 -11.89 1.79 -24.61
N GLU A 103 -11.28 2.49 -25.58
CA GLU A 103 -11.78 2.53 -26.96
C GLU A 103 -11.78 1.16 -27.64
N GLU A 104 -10.87 0.26 -27.26
CA GLU A 104 -10.85 -1.14 -27.72
C GLU A 104 -11.84 -2.06 -26.96
N GLY A 105 -12.68 -1.49 -26.09
CA GLY A 105 -13.82 -2.18 -25.48
C GLY A 105 -13.69 -2.52 -23.99
N VAL A 106 -12.69 -1.98 -23.29
CA VAL A 106 -12.57 -2.16 -21.84
C VAL A 106 -13.63 -1.34 -21.10
N ASP A 107 -14.49 -2.04 -20.35
CA ASP A 107 -15.29 -1.41 -19.30
C ASP A 107 -14.40 -1.13 -18.08
N ALA A 108 -13.98 0.13 -17.93
CA ALA A 108 -13.12 0.54 -16.83
C ALA A 108 -13.77 0.37 -15.46
N GLN A 109 -15.09 0.51 -15.34
CA GLN A 109 -15.80 0.35 -14.07
C GLN A 109 -15.80 -1.12 -13.66
N GLU A 110 -16.13 -2.01 -14.59
CA GLU A 110 -16.07 -3.46 -14.35
C GLU A 110 -14.64 -3.88 -14.02
N ALA A 111 -13.66 -3.48 -14.84
CA ALA A 111 -12.26 -3.86 -14.65
C ALA A 111 -11.71 -3.41 -13.29
N LEU A 112 -11.89 -2.14 -12.92
CA LEU A 112 -11.43 -1.65 -11.61
C LEU A 112 -12.13 -2.34 -10.44
N SER A 113 -13.39 -2.75 -10.61
CA SER A 113 -14.11 -3.49 -9.57
C SER A 113 -13.51 -4.87 -9.29
N LEU A 114 -12.85 -5.50 -10.27
CA LEU A 114 -12.15 -6.79 -10.10
C LEU A 114 -10.90 -6.66 -9.21
N LEU A 115 -10.29 -5.48 -9.16
CA LEU A 115 -9.12 -5.20 -8.31
C LEU A 115 -9.52 -4.82 -6.87
N ALA A 116 -10.79 -4.45 -6.66
CA ALA A 116 -11.30 -4.15 -5.33
C ALA A 116 -11.60 -5.44 -4.56
N LEU A 117 -10.83 -5.70 -3.50
CA LEU A 117 -11.17 -6.78 -2.57
C LEU A 117 -12.43 -6.39 -1.77
N PRO A 118 -13.54 -7.16 -1.87
CA PRO A 118 -14.71 -6.86 -1.07
C PRO A 118 -14.40 -7.08 0.40
N MET A 119 -14.77 -6.12 1.25
CA MET A 119 -14.67 -6.29 2.70
C MET A 119 -15.62 -7.39 3.16
N ASP A 120 -15.09 -8.34 3.93
CA ASP A 120 -15.89 -9.37 4.58
C ASP A 120 -16.78 -8.78 5.71
N ALA A 121 -17.79 -9.54 6.13
CA ALA A 121 -18.76 -9.06 7.12
C ALA A 121 -18.11 -8.73 8.48
N SER A 122 -17.09 -9.48 8.89
CA SER A 122 -16.37 -9.28 10.14
C SER A 122 -15.55 -7.99 10.10
N GLU A 123 -14.86 -7.73 8.97
CA GLU A 123 -14.16 -6.46 8.76
C GLU A 123 -15.13 -5.26 8.83
N ARG A 124 -16.28 -5.36 8.16
CA ARG A 124 -17.31 -4.31 8.16
C ARG A 124 -17.80 -4.01 9.57
N ILE A 125 -18.15 -5.05 10.34
CA ILE A 125 -18.60 -4.92 11.73
C ILE A 125 -17.48 -4.36 12.61
N ALA A 126 -16.23 -4.79 12.40
CA ALA A 126 -15.09 -4.30 13.16
C ALA A 126 -14.88 -2.79 12.94
N ARG A 127 -14.96 -2.29 11.70
CA ARG A 127 -14.91 -0.86 11.40
C ARG A 127 -16.03 -0.10 12.11
N LEU A 128 -17.27 -0.58 12.03
CA LEU A 128 -18.41 0.08 12.70
C LEU A 128 -18.25 0.10 14.23
N LYS A 129 -17.76 -0.99 14.84
CA LYS A 129 -17.45 -1.04 16.28
C LYS A 129 -16.33 -0.08 16.66
N ALA A 130 -15.33 0.08 15.80
CA ALA A 130 -14.26 1.05 16.01
C ALA A 130 -14.82 2.49 16.07
N CYS A 131 -15.77 2.82 15.19
CA CYS A 131 -16.46 4.11 15.20
C CYS A 131 -17.30 4.33 16.46
N GLN A 132 -18.04 3.31 16.92
CA GLN A 132 -18.90 3.40 18.10
C GLN A 132 -18.12 3.65 19.40
N ARG A 133 -16.87 3.18 19.47
CA ARG A 133 -16.01 3.26 20.68
C ARG A 133 -14.98 4.37 20.61
N LEU A 134 -15.09 5.24 19.62
CA LEU A 134 -14.10 6.24 19.30
C LEU A 134 -14.01 7.29 20.41
N LYS A 135 -12.80 7.47 20.94
CA LYS A 135 -12.42 8.61 21.78
C LYS A 135 -11.70 9.62 20.90
N ILE A 136 -12.27 10.81 20.77
CA ILE A 136 -11.64 11.92 20.04
C ILE A 136 -10.77 12.72 20.99
N LEU A 137 -9.50 12.86 20.65
CA LEU A 137 -8.55 13.74 21.31
C LEU A 137 -8.19 14.87 20.35
N ARG A 138 -8.37 16.12 20.78
CA ARG A 138 -7.97 17.30 20.03
C ARG A 138 -6.67 17.86 20.60
N LEU A 139 -5.61 17.92 19.78
CA LEU A 139 -4.33 18.53 20.13
C LEU A 139 -4.05 19.66 19.14
N GLY A 140 -4.39 20.89 19.54
CA GLY A 140 -4.37 22.06 18.66
C GLY A 140 -5.41 21.95 17.53
N GLU A 141 -4.95 22.04 16.29
CA GLU A 141 -5.79 21.80 15.10
C GLU A 141 -6.01 20.32 14.79
N TRP A 142 -5.21 19.43 15.41
CA TRP A 142 -5.20 18.01 15.08
C TRP A 142 -6.30 17.23 15.79
N ILE A 143 -7.05 16.46 15.01
CA ILE A 143 -8.08 15.52 15.48
C ILE A 143 -7.47 14.12 15.51
N ILE A 144 -7.36 13.54 16.70
CA ILE A 144 -6.80 12.22 16.92
C ILE A 144 -7.91 11.28 17.37
N ALA A 145 -8.05 10.15 16.68
CA ALA A 145 -9.02 9.11 17.02
C ALA A 145 -8.34 7.94 17.73
N LEU A 146 -8.76 7.66 18.96
CA LEU A 146 -8.32 6.49 19.73
C LEU A 146 -9.49 5.53 19.85
N THR A 147 -9.28 4.24 19.58
CA THR A 147 -10.32 3.23 19.72
C THR A 147 -9.72 1.85 19.90
N HIS A 148 -10.56 0.87 20.21
CA HIS A 148 -10.15 -0.52 20.35
C HIS A 148 -11.12 -1.53 19.75
N ILE A 149 -10.57 -2.56 19.13
CA ILE A 149 -11.28 -3.66 18.48
C ILE A 149 -10.46 -4.95 18.56
N GLY A 150 -11.13 -6.11 18.54
CA GLY A 150 -10.46 -7.41 18.66
C GLY A 150 -9.78 -7.91 17.38
N ALA A 151 -10.07 -7.32 16.22
CA ALA A 151 -9.48 -7.68 14.94
C ALA A 151 -9.60 -6.52 13.94
N TYR A 152 -8.86 -6.57 12.83
CA TYR A 152 -8.89 -5.60 11.74
C TYR A 152 -8.42 -4.17 12.11
N GLN A 153 -7.50 -4.05 13.07
CA GLN A 153 -6.97 -2.78 13.59
C GLN A 153 -6.46 -1.87 12.47
N ALA A 154 -5.68 -2.40 11.52
CA ALA A 154 -5.14 -1.62 10.40
C ALA A 154 -6.23 -1.14 9.42
N SER A 155 -7.26 -1.96 9.21
CA SER A 155 -8.39 -1.64 8.35
C SER A 155 -9.28 -0.55 8.98
N ALA A 156 -9.58 -0.69 10.28
CA ALA A 156 -10.26 0.36 11.04
C ALA A 156 -9.44 1.65 11.07
N ALA A 157 -8.13 1.59 11.34
CA ALA A 157 -7.27 2.77 11.39
C ALA A 157 -7.31 3.55 10.06
N ARG A 158 -7.35 2.88 8.91
CA ARG A 158 -7.53 3.51 7.60
C ARG A 158 -8.92 4.16 7.48
N ALA A 159 -9.98 3.44 7.80
CA ALA A 159 -11.34 3.97 7.73
C ALA A 159 -11.54 5.22 8.61
N LEU A 160 -10.91 5.26 9.78
CA LEU A 160 -10.99 6.42 10.67
C LEU A 160 -10.25 7.65 10.10
N ILE A 161 -9.17 7.47 9.34
CA ILE A 161 -8.52 8.57 8.60
C ILE A 161 -9.48 9.10 7.53
N ASP A 162 -10.10 8.20 6.76
CA ASP A 162 -11.05 8.58 5.69
C ASP A 162 -12.30 9.30 6.25
N MET A 163 -12.68 9.02 7.49
CA MET A 163 -13.77 9.71 8.19
C MET A 163 -13.38 11.09 8.76
N GLY A 164 -12.11 11.49 8.69
CA GLY A 164 -11.67 12.84 9.05
C GLY A 164 -10.71 12.92 10.26
N ALA A 165 -10.22 11.80 10.79
CA ALA A 165 -9.12 11.86 11.76
C ALA A 165 -7.79 12.21 11.06
N HIS A 166 -6.97 13.04 11.71
CA HIS A 166 -5.61 13.35 11.24
C HIS A 166 -4.60 12.29 11.70
N LEU A 167 -4.85 11.65 12.85
CA LEU A 167 -4.08 10.54 13.38
C LEU A 167 -5.02 9.54 14.05
N THR A 168 -4.76 8.25 13.88
CA THR A 168 -5.55 7.18 14.48
C THR A 168 -4.66 6.23 15.28
N VAL A 169 -5.18 5.80 16.42
CA VAL A 169 -4.59 4.78 17.29
C VAL A 169 -5.65 3.72 17.52
N VAL A 170 -5.50 2.57 16.87
CA VAL A 170 -6.44 1.44 17.00
C VAL A 170 -5.74 0.30 17.69
N ALA A 171 -6.09 0.08 18.96
CA ALA A 171 -5.54 -1.00 19.76
C ALA A 171 -6.45 -2.25 19.70
N GLY A 172 -5.86 -3.40 19.95
CA GLY A 172 -6.57 -4.66 20.14
C GLY A 172 -5.67 -5.64 20.84
N GLU A 173 -6.19 -6.81 21.15
CA GLU A 173 -5.45 -7.87 21.82
C GLU A 173 -5.57 -9.15 21.01
N LYS A 174 -4.46 -9.86 20.87
CA LYS A 174 -4.41 -11.17 20.24
C LYS A 174 -3.37 -12.02 20.94
N ASP A 175 -3.77 -13.22 21.35
CA ASP A 175 -2.90 -14.21 21.99
C ASP A 175 -2.16 -13.68 23.23
N GLY A 176 -2.80 -12.78 24.00
CA GLY A 176 -2.24 -12.16 25.21
C GLY A 176 -1.27 -10.99 24.95
N GLU A 177 -1.11 -10.60 23.69
CA GLU A 177 -0.32 -9.44 23.29
C GLU A 177 -1.21 -8.31 22.78
N VAL A 178 -0.90 -7.08 23.19
CA VAL A 178 -1.53 -5.87 22.67
C VAL A 178 -0.93 -5.55 21.31
N GLN A 179 -1.78 -5.30 20.32
CA GLN A 179 -1.40 -4.86 18.99
C GLN A 179 -2.05 -3.52 18.69
N VAL A 180 -1.25 -2.54 18.27
CA VAL A 180 -1.71 -1.19 17.94
C VAL A 180 -1.39 -0.88 16.49
N SER A 181 -2.40 -0.46 15.73
CA SER A 181 -2.21 0.12 14.41
C SER A 181 -2.31 1.64 14.46
N LEU A 182 -1.31 2.29 13.87
CA LEU A 182 -1.17 3.73 13.82
C LEU A 182 -1.25 4.20 12.37
N ARG A 183 -2.11 5.18 12.10
CA ARG A 183 -2.16 5.86 10.79
C ARG A 183 -2.23 7.36 11.00
N SER A 184 -1.76 8.13 10.03
CA SER A 184 -1.98 9.57 9.98
C SER A 184 -2.27 10.01 8.56
N SER A 185 -2.93 11.16 8.42
CA SER A 185 -3.02 11.83 7.14
C SER A 185 -1.64 12.31 6.70
N ARG A 186 -1.48 12.53 5.40
CA ARG A 186 -0.26 13.11 4.83
C ARG A 186 -0.04 14.54 5.33
N GLU A 187 -1.13 15.32 5.45
CA GLU A 187 -1.11 16.67 6.01
C GLU A 187 -0.53 16.70 7.43
N PHE A 188 -0.93 15.76 8.30
CA PHE A 188 -0.40 15.68 9.65
C PHE A 188 1.12 15.51 9.64
N TYR A 189 1.65 14.59 8.83
CA TYR A 189 3.08 14.38 8.73
C TYR A 189 3.82 15.60 8.15
N GLU A 190 3.31 16.17 7.06
CA GLU A 190 3.96 17.30 6.39
C GLU A 190 4.02 18.56 7.25
N LYS A 191 2.96 18.85 8.03
CA LYS A 191 2.93 20.05 8.90
C LYS A 191 3.62 19.85 10.24
N THR A 192 3.59 18.64 10.82
CA THR A 192 4.17 18.40 12.16
C THR A 192 5.58 17.84 12.13
N GLY A 193 5.98 17.17 11.04
CA GLY A 193 7.23 16.41 10.96
C GLY A 193 7.28 15.15 11.83
N ILE A 194 6.17 14.80 12.51
CA ILE A 194 6.10 13.64 13.42
C ILE A 194 6.03 12.36 12.60
N HIS A 195 7.09 11.57 12.64
CA HIS A 195 7.18 10.29 11.96
C HIS A 195 6.58 9.19 12.85
N LEU A 196 5.44 8.60 12.47
CA LEU A 196 4.73 7.63 13.32
C LEU A 196 5.60 6.47 13.80
N GLY A 197 6.43 5.87 12.93
CA GLY A 197 7.34 4.79 13.33
C GLY A 197 8.34 5.18 14.44
N ARG A 198 9.09 6.27 14.23
CA ARG A 198 10.16 6.73 15.12
C ARG A 198 9.63 7.43 16.37
N ASP A 199 8.66 8.33 16.20
CA ASP A 199 8.28 9.31 17.23
C ASP A 199 7.09 8.85 18.08
N LEU A 200 6.34 7.83 17.63
CA LEU A 200 5.20 7.28 18.38
C LEU A 200 5.32 5.76 18.59
N ALA A 201 5.50 4.99 17.52
CA ALA A 201 5.45 3.54 17.59
C ALA A 201 6.59 2.98 18.43
N LYS A 202 7.84 3.37 18.13
CA LYS A 202 9.01 2.93 18.89
C LYS A 202 8.91 3.22 20.39
N PRO A 203 8.67 4.48 20.85
CA PRO A 203 8.55 4.73 22.29
C PRO A 203 7.32 4.05 22.92
N LEU A 204 6.23 3.86 22.18
CA LEU A 204 5.06 3.13 22.68
C LEU A 204 5.37 1.64 22.88
N GLY A 205 6.05 1.01 21.92
CA GLY A 205 6.50 -0.38 22.01
C GLY A 205 7.44 -0.59 23.19
N GLU A 206 8.42 0.29 23.37
CA GLU A 206 9.33 0.26 24.51
C GLU A 206 8.57 0.35 25.85
N GLN A 207 7.56 1.23 25.96
CA GLN A 207 6.73 1.35 27.16
C GLN A 207 5.78 0.16 27.38
N LEU A 208 5.48 -0.62 26.35
CA LEU A 208 4.69 -1.85 26.41
C LEU A 208 5.56 -3.11 26.49
N HIS A 209 6.87 -2.97 26.70
CA HIS A 209 7.81 -4.09 26.70
C HIS A 209 7.76 -4.95 25.41
N GLY A 210 7.47 -4.32 24.28
CA GLY A 210 7.45 -4.94 22.96
C GLY A 210 8.20 -4.10 21.93
N MET A 211 7.77 -4.15 20.68
CA MET A 211 8.41 -3.48 19.56
C MET A 211 7.43 -2.56 18.85
N GLY A 212 7.94 -1.42 18.37
CA GLY A 212 7.18 -0.53 17.51
C GLY A 212 8.02 0.00 16.37
N GLY A 213 7.40 0.13 15.19
CA GLY A 213 8.09 0.55 13.98
C GLY A 213 7.13 0.80 12.82
N GLY A 214 7.67 1.28 11.71
CA GLY A 214 6.91 1.58 10.50
C GLY A 214 7.42 2.84 9.80
N HIS A 215 6.54 3.41 8.98
CA HIS A 215 6.79 4.58 8.13
C HIS A 215 6.25 5.87 8.78
N SER A 216 6.39 6.98 8.04
CA SER A 216 5.99 8.32 8.48
C SER A 216 4.50 8.44 8.78
N THR A 217 3.63 7.77 8.00
CA THR A 217 2.16 7.85 8.11
C THR A 217 1.49 6.51 8.48
N SER A 218 2.29 5.47 8.74
CA SER A 218 1.82 4.11 8.97
C SER A 218 2.77 3.37 9.88
N ALA A 219 2.32 2.99 11.06
CA ALA A 219 3.15 2.22 11.98
C ALA A 219 2.35 1.16 12.75
N GLY A 220 3.07 0.21 13.32
CA GLY A 220 2.52 -0.86 14.15
C GLY A 220 3.31 -0.96 15.45
N VAL A 221 2.63 -1.40 16.51
CA VAL A 221 3.23 -1.69 17.80
C VAL A 221 2.68 -3.01 18.31
N ASN A 222 3.55 -3.84 18.88
CA ASN A 222 3.17 -4.96 19.72
C ASN A 222 3.78 -4.82 21.12
N GLY A 223 3.23 -5.54 22.09
CA GLY A 223 3.74 -5.60 23.44
C GLY A 223 2.76 -6.24 24.41
N PHE A 224 3.00 -6.03 25.69
CA PHE A 224 2.26 -6.62 26.79
C PHE A 224 1.51 -5.55 27.59
N GLY A 225 0.50 -5.99 28.35
CA GLY A 225 -0.36 -5.13 29.16
C GLY A 225 -1.79 -5.13 28.64
N THR A 226 -2.55 -4.09 28.98
CA THR A 226 -3.95 -3.94 28.54
C THR A 226 -4.09 -2.98 27.36
N VAL A 227 -5.18 -3.13 26.63
CA VAL A 227 -5.56 -2.22 25.53
C VAL A 227 -5.69 -0.78 26.03
N GLU A 228 -6.28 -0.59 27.21
CA GLU A 228 -6.45 0.70 27.86
C GLU A 228 -5.10 1.34 28.17
N GLU A 229 -4.16 0.58 28.76
CA GLU A 229 -2.80 1.05 29.04
C GLU A 229 -2.08 1.51 27.76
N ALA A 230 -2.23 0.76 26.66
CA ALA A 230 -1.63 1.12 25.38
C ALA A 230 -2.20 2.42 24.82
N LEU A 231 -3.52 2.61 24.88
CA LEU A 231 -4.16 3.86 24.43
C LEU A 231 -3.76 5.05 25.31
N GLU A 232 -3.68 4.88 26.62
CA GLU A 232 -3.22 5.94 27.52
C GLU A 232 -1.77 6.32 27.32
N LYS A 233 -0.88 5.34 27.13
CA LYS A 233 0.54 5.57 26.84
C LYS A 233 0.70 6.29 25.50
N ALA A 234 -0.05 5.88 24.47
CA ALA A 234 -0.08 6.56 23.17
C ALA A 234 -0.53 8.03 23.30
N GLU A 235 -1.63 8.28 24.03
CA GLU A 235 -2.12 9.62 24.30
C GLU A 235 -1.08 10.50 25.01
N ARG A 236 -0.37 9.95 26.00
CA ARG A 236 0.71 10.67 26.71
C ARG A 236 1.87 11.04 25.80
N ILE A 237 2.32 10.12 24.94
CA ILE A 237 3.40 10.38 23.97
C ILE A 237 2.97 11.48 22.98
N LEU A 238 1.74 11.40 22.46
CA LEU A 238 1.19 12.38 21.52
C LEU A 238 1.10 13.79 22.14
N LYS A 239 0.62 13.90 23.39
CA LYS A 239 0.57 15.17 24.12
C LYS A 239 1.95 15.79 24.37
N LYS A 240 2.99 14.97 24.49
CA LYS A 240 4.37 15.44 24.66
C LYS A 240 4.97 15.94 23.34
N ASN A 241 4.66 15.27 22.24
CA ASN A 241 5.29 15.51 20.94
C ASN A 241 4.55 16.56 20.10
N ILE A 242 3.24 16.76 20.31
CA ILE A 242 2.44 17.78 19.63
C ILE A 242 2.36 18.98 20.58
N PRO A 243 3.06 20.10 20.30
CA PRO A 243 2.99 21.27 21.15
C PRO A 243 1.56 21.81 21.23
N ALA A 244 1.12 22.19 22.43
CA ALA A 244 -0.14 22.91 22.59
C ALA A 244 -0.07 24.19 21.77
N SER A 245 -0.96 24.34 20.78
CA SER A 245 -1.09 25.59 20.04
C SER A 245 -1.34 26.72 21.03
N LYS A 246 -0.42 27.70 21.09
CA LYS A 246 -0.70 28.99 21.72
C LYS A 246 -1.87 29.61 20.94
N GLN A 247 -3.01 29.76 21.60
CA GLN A 247 -4.08 30.65 21.13
C GLN A 247 -3.58 32.09 21.14
#